data_AF-A0A381V4B2-F1
#
_entry.id   AF-A0A381V4B2-F1
#
_cell.length_a   1.000
_cell.length_b   1.000
_cell.length_c   1.000
_cell.angle_alpha   90.00
_cell.angle_beta   90.00
_cell.angle_gamma   90.00
#
_symmetry.space_group_name_H-M   'P 1'
#
loop_
_entity.id
_entity.type
_entity.pdbx_description
1 polymer ?
#
loop_
_entity_poly.entity_id
_entity_poly.type
_entity_poly.pdbx_seq_one_letter_code
_entity_poly.pdbx_strand_id
1 'polypeptide(L)' 'MYICLCHAVRTVEINDAVAAGHRDLEAIAKELGVATSCGTCARHAQAIIDSALAKDISNETQYYAA' A
#
# COMPACT_ATOMS: atom_id res chain seq x y z
N MET A 1 0.50 -5.67 -11.16
CA MET A 1 -0.42 -6.83 -11.10
C MET A 1 -1.67 -6.44 -10.32
N TYR A 2 -2.78 -7.19 -10.46
CA TYR A 2 -3.92 -7.05 -9.55
C TYR A 2 -3.63 -7.78 -8.24
N ILE A 3 -3.86 -7.09 -7.14
CA ILE A 3 -3.75 -7.61 -5.77
C ILE A 3 -5.14 -7.96 -5.25
N CYS A 4 -6.15 -7.12 -5.51
CA CYS A 4 -7.53 -7.40 -5.17
C CYS A 4 -8.36 -7.60 -6.44
N LEU A 5 -8.95 -8.79 -6.60
CA LEU A 5 -9.83 -9.05 -7.75
C LEU A 5 -11.25 -8.52 -7.53
N CYS A 6 -11.74 -8.51 -6.29
CA CYS A 6 -13.09 -8.00 -5.95
C CYS A 6 -13.28 -6.52 -6.30
N HIS A 7 -12.23 -5.71 -6.10
CA HIS A 7 -12.26 -4.26 -6.32
C HIS A 7 -11.29 -3.81 -7.42
N ALA A 8 -10.72 -4.76 -8.17
CA ALA A 8 -9.75 -4.49 -9.24
C ALA A 8 -8.60 -3.55 -8.81
N VAL A 9 -8.02 -3.78 -7.63
CA VAL A 9 -6.91 -2.96 -7.09
C VAL A 9 -5.57 -3.55 -7.52
N ARG A 10 -4.69 -2.72 -8.06
CA ARG A 10 -3.34 -3.05 -8.50
C ARG A 10 -2.29 -2.61 -7.50
N THR A 11 -1.11 -3.21 -7.59
CA THR A 11 0.06 -2.82 -6.78
C THR A 11 0.40 -1.32 -6.91
N VAL A 12 0.26 -0.75 -8.12
CA VAL A 12 0.56 0.67 -8.35
C VAL A 12 -0.37 1.58 -7.55
N GLU A 13 -1.66 1.26 -7.49
CA GLU A 13 -2.65 2.04 -6.74
C GLU A 13 -2.39 1.98 -5.23
N ILE A 14 -1.92 0.83 -4.71
CA ILE A 14 -1.49 0.72 -3.31
C ILE A 14 -0.25 1.59 -3.05
N ASN A 15 0.75 1.55 -3.93
CA ASN A 15 1.95 2.38 -3.78
C ASN A 15 1.62 3.88 -3.88
N ASP A 16 0.73 4.27 -4.80
CA ASP A 16 0.28 5.65 -4.96
C ASP A 16 -0.46 6.14 -3.71
N ALA A 17 -1.29 5.29 -3.08
CA ALA A 17 -1.93 5.60 -1.80
C ALA A 17 -0.91 5.79 -0.66
N VAL A 18 0.14 4.96 -0.62
CA VAL A 18 1.24 5.13 0.36
C VAL A 18 1.96 6.45 0.13
N ALA A 19 2.30 6.78 -1.13
CA ALA A 19 2.92 8.06 -1.50
C ALA A 19 2.02 9.27 -1.20
N ALA A 20 0.70 9.11 -1.23
CA ALA A 20 -0.27 10.12 -0.81
C ALA A 20 -0.38 10.27 0.73
N GLY A 21 0.34 9.45 1.50
CA GLY A 21 0.44 9.55 2.95
C GLY A 21 -0.40 8.53 3.73
N HIS A 22 -1.03 7.56 3.07
CA HIS A 22 -1.71 6.47 3.78
C HIS A 22 -0.70 5.48 4.36
N ARG A 23 -0.83 5.13 5.64
CA ARG A 23 0.22 4.42 6.41
C ARG A 23 -0.17 3.00 6.83
N ASP A 24 -1.41 2.57 6.60
CA ASP A 24 -1.90 1.27 7.03
C ASP A 24 -2.96 0.71 6.07
N LEU A 25 -3.29 -0.58 6.25
CA LEU A 25 -4.28 -1.27 5.43
C LEU A 25 -5.69 -0.70 5.63
N GLU A 26 -6.04 -0.18 6.79
CA GLU A 26 -7.37 0.38 7.05
C GLU A 26 -7.60 1.63 6.20
N ALA A 27 -6.65 2.57 6.21
CA ALA A 27 -6.69 3.78 5.42
C ALA A 27 -6.74 3.48 3.91
N ILE A 28 -5.92 2.52 3.47
CA ILE A 28 -5.87 2.13 2.04
C ILE A 28 -7.12 1.32 1.64
N ALA A 29 -7.67 0.50 2.53
CA ALA A 29 -8.94 -0.20 2.31
C ALA A 29 -10.10 0.78 2.18
N LYS A 30 -10.11 1.85 2.97
CA LYS A 30 -11.12 2.91 2.88
C LYS A 30 -11.06 3.66 1.53
N GLU A 31 -9.85 3.88 1.01
CA GLU A 31 -9.64 4.59 -0.25
C GLU A 31 -9.89 3.70 -1.48
N LEU A 32 -9.31 2.50 -1.51
CA LEU A 32 -9.28 1.63 -2.69
C LEU A 32 -10.27 0.46 -2.64
N GLY A 33 -10.92 0.23 -1.49
CA GLY A 33 -11.77 -0.94 -1.25
C GLY A 33 -11.00 -2.26 -1.07
N VAL A 34 -9.66 -2.24 -1.10
CA VAL A 34 -8.84 -3.45 -0.93
C VAL A 34 -9.19 -4.19 0.37
N ALA A 35 -9.25 -5.53 0.31
CA ALA A 35 -9.59 -6.40 1.44
C ALA A 35 -10.98 -6.24 2.07
N THR A 36 -11.88 -5.40 1.52
CA THR A 36 -13.21 -5.15 2.12
C THR A 36 -14.30 -6.16 1.71
N SER A 37 -14.05 -7.00 0.69
CA SER A 37 -14.97 -8.05 0.24
C SER A 37 -14.53 -9.44 0.76
N CYS A 38 -13.85 -10.26 -0.05
CA CYS A 38 -13.49 -11.64 0.33
C CYS A 38 -12.28 -11.74 1.27
N GLY A 39 -11.52 -10.66 1.45
CA GLY A 39 -10.38 -10.57 2.37
C GLY A 39 -9.10 -11.36 1.99
N THR A 40 -9.12 -12.21 0.96
CA THR A 40 -7.97 -13.09 0.63
C THR A 40 -6.69 -12.33 0.26
N CYS A 41 -6.84 -11.12 -0.28
CA CYS A 41 -5.72 -10.25 -0.63
C CYS A 41 -5.09 -9.51 0.55
N ALA A 42 -5.70 -9.50 1.75
CA ALA A 42 -5.30 -8.62 2.86
C ALA A 42 -3.83 -8.77 3.26
N ARG A 43 -3.35 -10.01 3.43
CA ARG A 43 -1.95 -10.28 3.78
C ARG A 43 -0.97 -9.78 2.71
N HIS A 44 -1.31 -9.97 1.44
CA HIS A 44 -0.46 -9.54 0.34
C HIS A 44 -0.47 -8.01 0.19
N ALA A 45 -1.65 -7.38 0.31
CA ALA A 45 -1.77 -5.93 0.35
C ALA A 45 -0.92 -5.33 1.49
N GLN A 46 -1.00 -5.88 2.70
CA GLN A 46 -0.19 -5.43 3.84
C GLN A 46 1.32 -5.52 3.54
N ALA A 47 1.80 -6.63 2.98
CA ALA A 47 3.22 -6.77 2.65
C ALA A 47 3.71 -5.72 1.62
N ILE A 48 2.84 -5.31 0.68
CA ILE A 48 3.14 -4.25 -0.27
C ILE A 48 3.21 -2.89 0.44
N ILE A 49 2.26 -2.62 1.34
CA ILE A 49 2.22 -1.40 2.14
C ILE A 49 3.49 -1.28 2.98
N ASP A 50 3.87 -2.33 3.70
CA ASP A 50 5.07 -2.37 4.53
C ASP A 50 6.34 -2.13 3.69
N SER A 51 6.41 -2.77 2.51
CA SER A 51 7.53 -2.59 1.58
C SER A 51 7.61 -1.16 1.03
N ALA A 52 6.48 -0.52 0.73
CA ALA A 52 6.42 0.85 0.25
C ALA A 52 6.87 1.84 1.35
N LEU A 53 6.34 1.69 2.58
CA LEU A 53 6.71 2.53 3.72
C LEU A 53 8.19 2.42 4.07
N ALA A 54 8.77 1.22 4.01
CA ALA A 54 10.20 1.02 4.24
C ALA A 54 11.06 1.78 3.20
N LYS A 55 10.61 1.87 1.94
CA LYS A 55 11.30 2.61 0.87
C LYS A 55 11.21 4.12 1.10
N ASP A 56 10.05 4.63 1.51
CA ASP A 56 9.88 6.04 1.82
C ASP A 56 10.83 6.50 2.94
N ILE A 57 10.95 5.70 4.01
CA ILE A 57 11.88 5.97 5.12
C ILE A 57 13.33 5.97 4.64
N SER A 58 13.71 5.02 3.77
CA SER A 58 15.08 4.98 3.23
C SER A 58 15.40 6.21 2.38
N ASN A 59 14.44 6.68 1.56
CA ASN A 59 14.63 7.87 0.73
C ASN A 59 14.79 9.13 1.58
N GLU A 60 13.95 9.29 2.62
CA GLU A 60 14.03 10.40 3.55
C GLU A 60 15.38 10.40 4.31
N THR A 61 15.80 9.23 4.81
CA THR A 61 17.09 9.08 5.51
C THR A 61 18.27 9.37 4.59
N GLN A 62 18.21 8.96 3.31
CA GLN A 62 19.25 9.25 2.33
C GLN A 62 19.36 10.74 2.01
N TYR A 63 18.24 11.48 2.00
CA TYR A 63 18.24 12.91 1.72
C TYR A 63 18.89 13.74 2.84
N TYR A 64 18.70 13.38 4.12
CA TYR A 64 19.29 14.10 5.26
C TYR A 64 20.75 13.71 5.58
N ALA A 65 21.30 12.68 4.92
CA ALA A 65 22.67 12.21 5.11
C ALA A 65 23.68 12.82 4.12
N ALA A 66 23.22 13.65 3.17
CA ALA A 66 24.02 14.39 2.20
C ALA A 66 24.15 15.88 2.59
#